data_AF-A0A350AQ76-F1
#
_entry.id   AF-A0A350AQ76-F1
#
_cell.length_a   1.000
_cell.length_b   1.000
_cell.length_c   1.000
_cell.angle_alpha   90.00
_cell.angle_beta   90.00
_cell.angle_gamma   90.00
#
_symmetry.space_group_name_H-M   'P 1'
#
loop_
_entity.id
_entity.type
_entity.pdbx_description
1 polymer ?
#
loop_
_entity_poly.entity_id
_entity_poly.type
_entity_poly.pdbx_seq_one_letter_code
_entity_poly.pdbx_strand_id
1 'polypeptide(L)'
;DRGFYRTIILNSAAKITNSEYLIFVDGDMILHHRFIEMHLKYAHPQRVMCGWRGCKIRQDIAEKIIRKEIDFPTDTRSVLWRGLKGQVIKPFRTTIIENKLLRTILCRERHHVGGCNFAMHKKNYELCNGMDETILQYGYEDHEIGRRLQNNGIMPVGIRNCANTYHLEHGKSDNPGIKEILPRIHSNPHKQCKNGLRRLDEGSTNEMFINPSDR
;
A
#
# COMPACT_ATOMS: atom_id res chain seq x y z
N ASP A 1 -16.99 -17.06 8.51
CA ASP A 1 -16.21 -15.81 8.60
C ASP A 1 -17.09 -14.68 8.05
N ARG A 2 -17.04 -13.43 8.59
CA ARG A 2 -17.75 -12.28 7.98
C ARG A 2 -16.88 -11.53 6.96
N GLY A 3 -15.76 -12.11 6.56
CA GLY A 3 -15.02 -11.70 5.37
C GLY A 3 -13.70 -11.00 5.67
N PHE A 4 -13.32 -10.08 4.80
CA PHE A 4 -12.00 -9.45 4.80
C PHE A 4 -11.99 -8.20 5.69
N TYR A 5 -11.48 -8.33 6.92
CA TYR A 5 -11.49 -7.26 7.94
C TYR A 5 -10.30 -6.29 7.89
N ARG A 6 -9.61 -6.18 6.76
CA ARG A 6 -8.40 -5.35 6.65
C ARG A 6 -8.65 -3.90 7.07
N THR A 7 -9.72 -3.28 6.59
CA THR A 7 -10.06 -1.88 6.88
C THR A 7 -10.25 -1.65 8.38
N ILE A 8 -10.94 -2.56 9.07
CA ILE A 8 -11.18 -2.52 10.52
C ILE A 8 -9.87 -2.66 11.31
N ILE A 9 -9.02 -3.62 10.93
CA ILE A 9 -7.73 -3.86 11.61
C ILE A 9 -6.82 -2.63 11.47
N LEU A 10 -6.75 -2.05 10.27
CA LEU A 10 -5.95 -0.85 10.02
C LEU A 10 -6.47 0.37 10.80
N ASN A 11 -7.78 0.59 10.86
CA ASN A 11 -8.37 1.65 11.68
C ASN A 11 -8.08 1.44 13.17
N SER A 12 -8.19 0.20 13.65
CA SER A 12 -7.90 -0.15 15.05
C SER A 12 -6.44 0.15 15.40
N ALA A 13 -5.50 -0.24 14.54
CA ALA A 13 -4.08 0.07 14.70
C ALA A 13 -3.82 1.59 14.71
N ALA A 14 -4.46 2.34 13.81
CA ALA A 14 -4.34 3.80 13.75
C ALA A 14 -4.91 4.51 14.99
N LYS A 15 -5.95 3.95 15.62
CA LYS A 15 -6.54 4.47 16.86
C LYS A 15 -5.58 4.29 18.06
N ILE A 16 -4.97 3.11 18.19
CA ILE A 16 -4.14 2.78 19.37
C ILE A 16 -2.72 3.35 19.32
N THR A 17 -2.20 3.66 18.12
CA THR A 17 -0.83 4.17 18.00
C THR A 17 -0.71 5.64 18.40
N ASN A 18 0.37 5.97 19.11
CA ASN A 18 0.75 7.35 19.45
C ASN A 18 1.66 8.00 18.38
N SER A 19 2.00 7.29 17.31
CA SER A 19 2.83 7.84 16.23
C SER A 19 2.06 8.86 15.38
N GLU A 20 2.70 9.98 15.07
CA GLU A 20 2.17 10.99 14.14
C GLU A 20 2.31 10.59 12.67
N TYR A 21 3.14 9.58 12.38
CA TYR A 21 3.38 9.08 11.04
C TYR A 21 3.03 7.59 10.95
N LEU A 22 2.14 7.25 10.02
CA LEU A 22 1.63 5.91 9.82
C LEU A 22 2.28 5.32 8.57
N ILE A 23 2.87 4.13 8.69
CA ILE A 23 3.38 3.33 7.58
C ILE A 23 2.57 2.03 7.51
N PHE A 24 1.91 1.81 6.39
CA PHE A 24 1.10 0.63 6.11
C PHE A 24 1.84 -0.29 5.15
N VAL A 25 1.94 -1.58 5.50
CA VAL A 25 2.63 -2.59 4.69
C VAL A 25 1.95 -3.94 4.81
N ASP A 26 1.95 -4.73 3.73
CA ASP A 26 1.40 -6.10 3.75
C ASP A 26 2.32 -7.05 4.54
N GLY A 27 1.72 -8.09 5.13
CA GLY A 27 2.44 -9.09 5.93
C GLY A 27 3.26 -10.10 5.12
N ASP A 28 3.13 -10.11 3.79
CA ASP A 28 3.82 -11.01 2.86
C ASP A 28 5.08 -10.36 2.25
N MET A 29 5.69 -9.41 2.96
CA MET A 29 6.82 -8.62 2.48
C MET A 29 8.02 -8.67 3.41
N ILE A 30 9.21 -8.81 2.84
CA ILE A 30 10.46 -8.42 3.50
C ILE A 30 10.68 -6.93 3.25
N LEU A 31 11.11 -6.19 4.27
CA LEU A 31 11.40 -4.76 4.16
C LEU A 31 12.89 -4.55 3.92
N HIS A 32 13.24 -3.58 3.06
CA HIS A 32 14.63 -3.12 2.98
C HIS A 32 15.09 -2.60 4.36
N HIS A 33 16.35 -2.81 4.73
CA HIS A 33 16.87 -2.38 6.04
C HIS A 33 16.71 -0.87 6.32
N ARG A 34 16.67 -0.04 5.27
CA ARG A 34 16.39 1.42 5.32
C ARG A 34 14.93 1.79 5.05
N PHE A 35 13.99 0.85 5.07
CA PHE A 35 12.59 1.07 4.69
C PHE A 35 11.93 2.22 5.48
N ILE A 36 12.07 2.19 6.81
CA ILE A 36 11.51 3.22 7.69
C ILE A 36 12.23 4.56 7.47
N GLU A 37 13.56 4.55 7.41
CA GLU A 37 14.37 5.75 7.15
C GLU A 37 13.91 6.47 5.87
N MET A 38 13.68 5.72 4.79
CA MET A 38 13.26 6.30 3.51
C MET A 38 11.83 6.86 3.57
N HIS A 39 10.91 6.20 4.26
CA HIS A 39 9.57 6.74 4.50
C HIS A 39 9.62 8.06 5.27
N LEU A 40 10.41 8.12 6.36
CA LEU A 40 10.57 9.33 7.17
C LEU A 40 11.26 10.46 6.38
N LYS A 41 12.29 10.14 5.59
CA LYS A 41 13.00 11.10 4.73
C LYS A 41 12.09 11.80 3.71
N TYR A 42 11.04 11.11 3.24
CA TYR A 42 10.09 11.66 2.27
C TYR A 42 8.74 12.05 2.88
N ALA A 43 8.58 11.92 4.20
CA ALA A 43 7.37 12.33 4.90
C ALA A 43 7.01 13.78 4.57
N HIS A 44 5.72 14.03 4.32
CA HIS A 44 5.26 15.34 3.88
C HIS A 44 3.81 15.59 4.32
N PRO A 45 3.51 16.76 4.90
CA PRO A 45 2.20 17.03 5.50
C PRO A 45 1.03 17.02 4.50
N GLN A 46 1.28 17.34 3.23
CA GLN A 46 0.25 17.42 2.18
C GLN A 46 0.35 16.29 1.14
N ARG A 47 1.05 15.19 1.44
CA ARG A 47 1.18 14.07 0.50
C ARG A 47 1.03 12.73 1.20
N VAL A 48 0.60 11.73 0.44
CA VAL A 48 0.69 10.31 0.82
C VAL A 48 1.83 9.68 0.02
N MET A 49 2.76 9.05 0.73
CA MET A 49 3.91 8.39 0.13
C MET A 49 3.51 7.00 -0.33
N CYS A 50 3.61 6.74 -1.63
CA CYS A 50 3.19 5.49 -2.25
C CYS A 50 4.40 4.67 -2.69
N GLY A 51 4.64 3.57 -1.98
CA GLY A 51 5.63 2.58 -2.34
C GLY A 51 5.11 1.55 -3.34
N TRP A 52 5.96 0.56 -3.61
CA TRP A 52 5.66 -0.56 -4.49
C TRP A 52 5.85 -1.87 -3.74
N ARG A 53 5.23 -2.95 -4.24
CA ARG A 53 5.51 -4.33 -3.80
C ARG A 53 6.95 -4.79 -4.11
N GLY A 54 7.70 -3.96 -4.85
CA GLY A 54 9.08 -4.20 -5.28
C GLY A 54 9.23 -5.41 -6.21
N CYS A 55 10.28 -6.20 -5.96
CA CYS A 55 10.53 -7.45 -6.67
C CYS A 55 9.86 -8.62 -5.95
N LYS A 56 9.58 -9.68 -6.70
CA LYS A 56 8.98 -10.90 -6.13
C LYS A 56 10.08 -11.92 -5.86
N ILE A 57 10.10 -12.47 -4.66
CA ILE A 57 10.93 -13.62 -4.29
C ILE A 57 10.20 -14.87 -4.75
N ARG A 58 10.87 -15.72 -5.53
CA ARG A 58 10.29 -16.97 -6.04
C ARG A 58 9.84 -17.85 -4.87
N GLN A 59 8.73 -18.56 -5.03
CA GLN A 59 8.05 -19.25 -3.94
C GLN A 59 8.95 -20.24 -3.17
N ASP A 60 9.72 -21.08 -3.85
CA ASP A 60 10.68 -22.01 -3.24
C ASP A 60 11.78 -21.29 -2.43
N ILE A 61 12.16 -20.07 -2.82
CA ILE A 61 13.12 -19.24 -2.09
C ILE A 61 12.43 -18.58 -0.89
N ALA A 62 11.19 -18.10 -1.06
CA ALA A 62 10.38 -17.53 0.02
C ALA A 62 10.15 -18.55 1.14
N GLU A 63 9.80 -19.80 0.79
CA GLU A 63 9.60 -20.89 1.76
C GLU A 63 10.87 -21.17 2.58
N LYS A 64 12.05 -21.21 1.92
CA LYS A 64 13.34 -21.37 2.61
C LYS A 64 13.65 -20.21 3.55
N ILE A 65 13.30 -18.98 3.18
CA ILE A 65 13.48 -17.82 4.06
C ILE A 65 12.55 -17.89 5.28
N ILE A 66 11.28 -18.24 5.08
CA ILE A 66 10.29 -18.38 6.16
C ILE A 66 10.73 -19.46 7.15
N ARG A 67 11.28 -20.57 6.66
CA ARG A 67 11.85 -21.66 7.48
C ARG A 67 13.21 -21.33 8.09
N LYS A 68 13.76 -20.13 7.82
CA LYS A 68 15.09 -19.68 8.26
C LYS A 68 16.23 -20.58 7.79
N GLU A 69 16.05 -21.24 6.65
CA GLU A 69 17.09 -22.07 6.02
C GLU A 69 18.10 -21.21 5.24
N ILE A 70 17.69 -20.03 4.79
CA ILE A 70 18.54 -19.06 4.09
C ILE A 70 18.23 -17.63 4.52
N ASP A 71 19.25 -16.78 4.52
CA ASP A 71 19.08 -15.34 4.72
C ASP A 71 18.73 -14.60 3.43
N PHE A 72 18.03 -13.48 3.55
CA PHE A 72 17.73 -12.57 2.44
C PHE A 72 18.33 -11.17 2.69
N PRO A 73 19.61 -10.95 2.34
CA PRO A 73 20.19 -9.61 2.38
C PRO A 73 19.47 -8.70 1.39
N THR A 74 19.10 -7.51 1.86
CA THR A 74 18.24 -6.57 1.12
C THR A 74 19.03 -5.54 0.30
N ASP A 75 20.35 -5.53 0.37
CA ASP A 75 21.15 -4.60 -0.43
C ASP A 75 20.98 -4.85 -1.95
N THR A 76 21.16 -3.79 -2.73
CA THR A 76 20.90 -3.83 -4.18
C THR A 76 21.76 -4.87 -4.89
N ARG A 77 23.03 -5.06 -4.49
CA ARG A 77 23.93 -6.01 -5.15
C ARG A 77 23.46 -7.45 -4.92
N SER A 78 23.10 -7.79 -3.68
CA SER A 78 22.59 -9.11 -3.34
C SER A 78 21.32 -9.46 -4.10
N VAL A 79 20.38 -8.52 -4.20
CA VAL A 79 19.10 -8.74 -4.90
C VAL A 79 19.31 -8.90 -6.40
N LEU A 80 20.19 -8.08 -7.02
CA LEU A 80 20.55 -8.24 -8.43
C LEU A 80 21.22 -9.59 -8.70
N TRP A 81 22.12 -10.03 -7.84
CA TRP A 81 22.77 -11.34 -7.94
C TRP A 81 21.76 -12.50 -7.86
N ARG A 82 20.80 -12.41 -6.91
CA ARG A 82 19.68 -13.36 -6.85
C ARG A 82 18.82 -13.31 -8.12
N GLY A 83 18.67 -12.13 -8.72
CA GLY A 83 17.98 -11.95 -10.00
C GLY A 83 18.66 -12.71 -11.15
N LEU A 84 19.99 -12.65 -11.24
CA LEU A 84 20.79 -13.42 -12.21
C LEU A 84 20.64 -14.93 -12.01
N LYS A 85 20.47 -15.39 -10.77
CA LYS A 85 20.17 -16.79 -10.43
C LYS A 85 18.69 -17.19 -10.65
N GLY A 86 17.86 -16.29 -11.18
CA GLY A 86 16.43 -16.50 -11.37
C GLY A 86 15.61 -16.61 -10.07
N GLN A 87 16.19 -16.28 -8.91
CA GLN A 87 15.57 -16.43 -7.58
C GLN A 87 14.59 -15.32 -7.24
N VAL A 88 14.69 -14.17 -7.94
CA VAL A 88 13.76 -13.06 -7.81
C VAL A 88 13.32 -12.56 -9.17
N ILE A 89 12.11 -12.03 -9.25
CA ILE A 89 11.50 -11.51 -10.47
C ILE A 89 11.50 -9.99 -10.42
N LYS A 90 12.02 -9.37 -11.49
CA LYS A 90 12.17 -7.91 -11.66
C LYS A 90 13.02 -7.25 -10.55
N PRO A 91 14.28 -7.70 -10.34
CA PRO A 91 15.14 -7.21 -9.25
C PRO A 91 15.38 -5.68 -9.30
N PHE A 92 15.41 -5.09 -10.50
CA PHE A 92 15.56 -3.64 -10.70
C PHE A 92 14.44 -2.79 -10.08
N ARG A 93 13.32 -3.38 -9.66
CA ARG A 93 12.27 -2.68 -8.90
C ARG A 93 12.67 -2.34 -7.46
N THR A 94 13.81 -2.85 -7.01
CA THR A 94 14.33 -2.69 -5.65
C THR A 94 15.75 -2.13 -5.62
N THR A 95 16.24 -1.59 -6.74
CA THR A 95 17.46 -0.78 -6.73
C THR A 95 17.20 0.51 -5.95
N ILE A 96 18.17 0.95 -5.16
CA ILE A 96 18.07 2.20 -4.40
C ILE A 96 18.53 3.37 -5.28
N ILE A 97 17.66 4.35 -5.48
CA ILE A 97 17.92 5.60 -6.21
C ILE A 97 17.51 6.75 -5.28
N GLU A 98 18.45 7.24 -4.48
CA GLU A 98 18.19 8.31 -3.51
C GLU A 98 18.03 9.69 -4.16
N ASN A 99 18.74 9.94 -5.26
CA ASN A 99 18.63 11.19 -5.99
C ASN A 99 17.21 11.32 -6.57
N LYS A 100 16.48 12.34 -6.11
CA LYS A 100 15.08 12.57 -6.48
C LYS A 100 14.91 12.80 -7.99
N LEU A 101 15.80 13.59 -8.61
CA LEU A 101 15.73 13.89 -10.03
C LEU A 101 15.94 12.63 -10.88
N LEU A 102 16.99 11.86 -10.57
CA LEU A 102 17.24 10.58 -11.24
C LEU A 102 16.07 9.62 -11.07
N ARG A 103 15.46 9.58 -9.88
CA ARG A 103 14.28 8.76 -9.67
C ARG A 103 13.11 9.25 -10.52
N THR A 104 12.77 10.53 -10.53
CA THR A 104 11.68 11.05 -11.39
C THR A 104 11.90 10.73 -12.87
N ILE A 105 13.15 10.74 -13.36
CA ILE A 105 13.50 10.40 -14.75
C ILE A 105 13.41 8.89 -15.02
N LEU A 106 14.03 8.08 -14.16
CA LEU A 106 14.20 6.63 -14.39
C LEU A 106 13.00 5.81 -13.92
N CYS A 107 12.14 6.40 -13.10
CA CYS A 107 11.07 5.70 -12.42
C CYS A 107 9.69 6.26 -12.72
N ARG A 108 8.88 5.49 -13.49
CA ARG A 108 7.44 5.74 -13.64
C ARG A 108 6.76 5.94 -12.28
N GLU A 109 6.22 7.13 -12.07
CA GLU A 109 5.54 7.48 -10.83
C GLU A 109 4.22 6.72 -10.65
N ARG A 110 3.86 6.51 -9.38
CA ARG A 110 2.58 5.93 -8.98
C ARG A 110 1.75 7.03 -8.31
N HIS A 111 0.71 7.46 -9.00
CA HIS A 111 -0.18 8.54 -8.54
C HIS A 111 -1.46 8.02 -7.87
N HIS A 112 -1.37 6.88 -7.19
CA HIS A 112 -2.47 6.33 -6.41
C HIS A 112 -1.92 5.57 -5.20
N VAL A 113 -2.72 5.49 -4.15
CA VAL A 113 -2.42 4.70 -2.96
C VAL A 113 -2.54 3.22 -3.32
N GLY A 114 -1.55 2.44 -2.88
CA GLY A 114 -1.52 0.99 -3.04
C GLY A 114 -1.38 0.34 -1.67
N GLY A 115 -2.27 -0.57 -1.31
CA GLY A 115 -2.36 -1.15 0.03
C GLY A 115 -1.07 -1.81 0.53
N CYS A 116 -0.21 -2.21 -0.41
CA CYS A 116 1.04 -2.90 -0.12
C CYS A 116 2.08 -2.12 0.66
N ASN A 117 2.16 -0.81 0.45
CA ASN A 117 3.25 0.02 0.97
C ASN A 117 2.86 1.48 0.75
N PHE A 118 2.33 2.12 1.79
CA PHE A 118 2.05 3.55 1.75
C PHE A 118 2.19 4.16 3.13
N ALA A 119 2.45 5.47 3.18
CA ALA A 119 2.61 6.18 4.45
C ALA A 119 2.09 7.60 4.39
N MET A 120 1.60 8.10 5.52
CA MET A 120 1.10 9.47 5.65
C MET A 120 1.13 9.92 7.11
N HIS A 121 1.03 11.22 7.33
CA HIS A 121 0.75 11.72 8.67
C HIS A 121 -0.62 11.25 9.15
N LYS A 122 -0.71 10.85 10.42
CA LYS A 122 -1.94 10.38 11.07
C LYS A 122 -3.10 11.37 10.88
N LYS A 123 -2.82 12.67 10.97
CA LYS A 123 -3.82 13.73 10.69
C LYS A 123 -4.48 13.63 9.31
N ASN A 124 -3.76 13.17 8.29
CA ASN A 124 -4.32 13.01 6.93
C ASN A 124 -5.22 11.77 6.86
N TYR A 125 -4.86 10.72 7.59
CA TYR A 125 -5.70 9.54 7.74
C TYR A 125 -6.99 9.87 8.49
N GLU A 126 -6.88 10.62 9.60
CA GLU A 126 -8.02 11.10 10.39
C GLU A 126 -8.88 12.12 9.65
N LEU A 127 -8.28 13.00 8.84
CA LEU A 127 -8.98 13.94 7.98
C LEU A 127 -9.93 13.20 7.03
N CYS A 128 -9.54 12.02 6.55
CA CYS A 128 -10.38 11.16 5.74
C CYS A 128 -11.36 10.31 6.56
N ASN A 129 -11.31 10.30 7.90
CA ASN A 129 -12.02 9.35 8.76
C ASN A 129 -11.51 7.90 8.63
N GLY A 130 -10.24 7.68 8.27
CA GLY A 130 -9.62 6.35 8.16
C GLY A 130 -10.09 5.54 6.95
N MET A 131 -10.00 4.20 7.00
CA MET A 131 -10.58 3.32 5.98
C MET A 131 -12.09 3.17 6.20
N ASP A 132 -12.86 2.94 5.14
CA ASP A 132 -14.27 2.58 5.28
C ASP A 132 -14.40 1.12 5.77
N GLU A 133 -14.87 0.95 7.00
CA GLU A 133 -15.05 -0.34 7.68
C GLU A 133 -16.16 -1.20 7.07
N THR A 134 -16.98 -0.62 6.18
CA THR A 134 -18.03 -1.37 5.47
C THR A 134 -17.53 -2.04 4.19
N ILE A 135 -16.30 -1.74 3.75
CA ILE A 135 -15.64 -2.46 2.66
C ILE A 135 -15.06 -3.76 3.23
N LEU A 136 -15.79 -4.86 3.03
CA LEU A 136 -15.46 -6.21 3.55
C LEU A 136 -14.94 -7.19 2.48
N GLN A 137 -14.61 -6.67 1.29
CA GLN A 137 -14.07 -7.44 0.17
C GLN A 137 -12.63 -7.06 -0.13
N TYR A 138 -11.90 -7.98 -0.75
CA TYR A 138 -10.55 -7.72 -1.21
C TYR A 138 -10.54 -6.85 -2.48
N GLY A 139 -9.71 -5.81 -2.46
CA GLY A 139 -9.35 -5.01 -3.62
C GLY A 139 -10.01 -3.64 -3.64
N TYR A 140 -9.20 -2.62 -3.95
CA TYR A 140 -9.59 -1.23 -4.16
C TYR A 140 -10.01 -0.44 -2.91
N GLU A 141 -9.93 -1.02 -1.71
CA GLU A 141 -10.11 -0.30 -0.44
C GLU A 141 -9.05 0.80 -0.24
N ASP A 142 -7.83 0.54 -0.71
CA ASP A 142 -6.69 1.46 -0.76
C ASP A 142 -6.89 2.61 -1.76
N HIS A 143 -7.50 2.31 -2.90
CA HIS A 143 -7.89 3.32 -3.88
C HIS A 143 -8.98 4.25 -3.34
N GLU A 144 -9.93 3.72 -2.56
CA GLU A 144 -11.03 4.50 -1.98
C GLU A 144 -10.53 5.57 -1.00
N ILE A 145 -9.66 5.20 -0.03
CA ILE A 145 -9.03 6.21 0.84
C ILE A 145 -8.11 7.13 0.02
N GLY A 146 -7.44 6.62 -1.01
CA GLY A 146 -6.63 7.41 -1.92
C GLY A 146 -7.42 8.53 -2.59
N ARG A 147 -8.66 8.26 -3.01
CA ARG A 147 -9.56 9.28 -3.56
C ARG A 147 -9.94 10.31 -2.52
N ARG A 148 -10.33 9.89 -1.31
CA ARG A 148 -10.68 10.80 -0.22
C ARG A 148 -9.53 11.71 0.17
N LEU A 149 -8.30 11.21 0.16
CA LEU A 149 -7.09 12.01 0.35
C LEU A 149 -6.95 13.08 -0.74
N GLN A 150 -7.14 12.72 -2.01
CA GLN A 150 -7.12 13.67 -3.12
C GLN A 150 -8.23 14.73 -3.02
N ASN A 151 -9.45 14.34 -2.60
CA ASN A 151 -10.55 15.28 -2.35
C ASN A 151 -10.22 16.28 -1.22
N ASN A 152 -9.29 15.94 -0.34
CA ASN A 152 -8.73 16.83 0.68
C ASN A 152 -7.45 17.56 0.23
N GLY A 153 -7.08 17.49 -1.05
CA GLY A 153 -5.86 18.11 -1.58
C GLY A 153 -4.55 17.39 -1.21
N ILE A 154 -4.62 16.19 -0.63
CA ILE A 154 -3.45 15.38 -0.30
C ILE A 154 -3.06 14.53 -1.52
N MET A 155 -1.88 14.76 -2.06
CA MET A 155 -1.45 14.15 -3.31
C MET A 155 -0.67 12.84 -3.09
N PRO A 156 -0.98 11.76 -3.83
CA PRO A 156 -0.16 10.55 -3.85
C PRO A 156 1.15 10.79 -4.62
N VAL A 157 2.27 10.46 -4.00
CA VAL A 157 3.62 10.62 -4.56
C VAL A 157 4.39 9.32 -4.46
N GLY A 158 4.97 8.87 -5.58
CA GLY A 158 5.73 7.63 -5.64
C GLY A 158 7.07 7.71 -4.92
N ILE A 159 7.35 6.73 -4.06
CA ILE A 159 8.64 6.52 -3.37
C ILE A 159 9.27 5.16 -3.70
N ARG A 160 8.97 4.64 -4.89
CA ARG A 160 9.59 3.42 -5.46
C ARG A 160 11.11 3.57 -5.57
N ASN A 161 11.83 2.46 -5.59
CA ASN A 161 13.29 2.46 -5.70
C ASN A 161 13.96 3.24 -4.55
N CYS A 162 13.31 3.27 -3.38
CA CYS A 162 13.78 3.99 -2.20
C CYS A 162 13.24 3.30 -0.93
N ALA A 163 11.93 3.36 -0.68
CA ALA A 163 11.28 2.58 0.39
C ALA A 163 10.90 1.18 -0.13
N ASN A 164 11.92 0.37 -0.43
CA ASN A 164 11.73 -0.90 -1.13
C ASN A 164 11.24 -2.02 -0.22
N THR A 165 10.40 -2.87 -0.79
CA THR A 165 9.95 -4.13 -0.20
C THR A 165 10.18 -5.29 -1.18
N TYR A 166 10.13 -6.52 -0.66
CA TYR A 166 10.35 -7.74 -1.42
C TYR A 166 9.18 -8.68 -1.14
N HIS A 167 8.30 -8.86 -2.13
CA HIS A 167 7.10 -9.68 -1.99
C HIS A 167 7.45 -11.17 -2.00
N LEU A 168 6.99 -11.91 -0.99
CA LEU A 168 7.08 -13.36 -0.91
C LEU A 168 6.01 -13.95 -1.84
N GLU A 169 6.40 -14.57 -2.95
CA GLU A 169 5.40 -15.14 -3.86
C GLU A 169 4.67 -16.32 -3.21
N HIS A 170 3.33 -16.23 -3.15
CA HIS A 170 2.44 -17.24 -2.58
C HIS A 170 1.31 -17.65 -3.53
N GLY A 171 1.50 -17.43 -4.83
CA GLY A 171 0.49 -17.66 -5.87
C GLY A 171 -0.36 -16.43 -6.17
N LYS A 172 -1.47 -16.64 -6.88
CA LYS A 172 -2.46 -15.59 -7.16
C LYS A 172 -3.73 -15.92 -6.38
N SER A 173 -4.37 -14.89 -5.83
CA SER A 173 -5.73 -15.02 -5.34
C SER A 173 -6.69 -15.24 -6.52
N ASP A 174 -7.68 -16.10 -6.32
CA ASP A 174 -8.79 -16.32 -7.26
C ASP A 174 -9.78 -15.14 -7.27
N ASN A 175 -9.65 -14.19 -6.33
CA ASN A 175 -10.43 -12.97 -6.30
C ASN A 175 -9.63 -11.81 -6.93
N PRO A 176 -9.91 -11.43 -8.20
CA PRO A 176 -9.19 -10.35 -8.87
C PRO A 176 -9.58 -8.95 -8.36
N GLY A 177 -10.54 -8.84 -7.45
CA GLY A 177 -11.24 -7.59 -7.15
C GLY A 177 -12.20 -7.20 -8.28
N ILE A 178 -13.11 -6.26 -8.00
CA ILE A 178 -14.10 -5.77 -8.97
C ILE A 178 -13.51 -4.57 -9.72
N LYS A 179 -12.95 -4.76 -10.91
CA LYS A 179 -12.25 -3.68 -11.66
C LYS A 179 -13.17 -2.52 -12.01
N GLU A 180 -14.44 -2.81 -12.23
CA GLU A 180 -15.53 -1.90 -12.59
C GLU A 180 -15.80 -0.85 -11.50
N ILE A 181 -15.21 -1.03 -10.31
CA ILE A 181 -15.33 -0.08 -9.21
C ILE A 181 -14.50 1.20 -9.40
N LEU A 182 -13.39 1.12 -10.14
CA LEU A 182 -12.44 2.23 -10.24
C LEU A 182 -13.08 3.54 -10.73
N PRO A 183 -13.93 3.54 -11.78
CA PRO A 183 -14.66 4.74 -12.19
C PRO A 183 -15.54 5.33 -11.09
N ARG A 184 -16.20 4.47 -10.28
CA ARG A 184 -17.08 4.89 -9.16
C ARG A 184 -16.26 5.52 -8.03
N ILE A 185 -15.11 4.93 -7.71
CA ILE A 185 -14.17 5.52 -6.76
C ILE A 185 -13.67 6.86 -7.30
N HIS A 186 -13.32 6.96 -8.57
CA HIS A 186 -12.82 8.22 -9.14
C HIS A 186 -13.89 9.33 -9.19
N SER A 187 -15.15 9.00 -9.40
CA SER A 187 -16.25 9.98 -9.37
C SER A 187 -16.70 10.36 -7.95
N ASN A 188 -16.30 9.62 -6.93
CA ASN A 188 -16.68 9.89 -5.54
C ASN A 188 -16.19 11.28 -5.07
N PRO A 189 -17.10 12.19 -4.67
CA PRO A 189 -16.75 13.54 -4.23
C PRO A 189 -16.44 13.62 -2.74
N HIS A 190 -16.74 12.58 -1.95
CA HIS A 190 -16.63 12.65 -0.50
C HIS A 190 -15.18 12.78 -0.05
N LYS A 191 -14.98 13.57 1.01
CA LYS A 191 -13.69 13.75 1.69
C LYS A 191 -13.49 12.77 2.84
N GLN A 192 -14.58 12.21 3.35
CA GLN A 192 -14.63 11.29 4.48
C GLN A 192 -15.52 10.10 4.16
N CYS A 193 -15.23 8.94 4.75
CA CYS A 193 -16.16 7.81 4.75
C CYS A 193 -17.16 7.94 5.90
N LYS A 194 -18.35 7.40 5.71
CA LYS A 194 -19.43 7.43 6.71
C LYS A 194 -19.11 6.53 7.91
N ASN A 195 -18.51 5.37 7.66
CA ASN A 195 -18.20 4.35 8.66
C ASN A 195 -16.70 4.09 8.68
N GLY A 196 -15.94 4.86 9.46
CA GLY A 196 -14.49 4.71 9.56
C GLY A 196 -14.01 4.77 11.00
N LEU A 197 -13.05 5.66 11.29
CA LEU A 197 -12.60 5.87 12.66
C LEU A 197 -13.76 6.26 13.59
N ARG A 198 -14.72 7.02 13.06
CA ARG A 198 -15.98 7.41 13.69
C ARG A 198 -17.12 7.11 12.73
N ARG A 199 -18.34 7.02 13.27
CA ARG A 199 -19.57 7.02 12.48
C ARG A 199 -20.01 8.46 12.25
N LEU A 200 -20.24 8.83 11.00
CA LEU A 200 -20.72 10.15 10.58
C LEU A 200 -22.14 10.03 9.99
N ASP A 201 -22.84 11.15 9.86
CA ASP A 201 -24.16 11.19 9.21
C ASP A 201 -24.03 11.02 7.69
N GLU A 202 -22.99 11.64 7.12
CA GLU A 202 -22.67 11.64 5.69
C GLU A 202 -21.22 11.19 5.43
N GLY A 203 -20.96 10.72 4.21
CA GLY A 203 -19.64 10.29 3.76
C GLY A 203 -19.74 9.23 2.67
N SER A 204 -18.58 8.83 2.11
CA SER A 204 -18.52 7.68 1.22
C SER A 204 -18.97 6.42 1.94
N THR A 205 -19.52 5.49 1.16
CA THR A 205 -20.00 4.20 1.64
C THR A 205 -19.46 3.09 0.74
N ASN A 206 -19.58 1.84 1.20
CA ASN A 206 -19.30 0.67 0.38
C ASN A 206 -20.25 0.47 -0.82
N GLU A 207 -21.23 1.34 -1.05
CA GLU A 207 -22.14 1.23 -2.19
C GLU A 207 -21.43 1.17 -3.55
N MET A 208 -20.24 1.76 -3.65
CA MET A 208 -19.40 1.67 -4.84
C MET A 208 -18.97 0.21 -5.11
N PHE A 209 -18.79 -0.58 -4.06
CA PHE A 209 -18.29 -1.96 -4.05
C PHE A 209 -19.36 -3.02 -4.31
N ILE A 210 -20.64 -2.62 -4.28
CA ILE A 210 -21.79 -3.50 -4.54
C ILE A 210 -22.16 -3.37 -6.03
N ASN A 211 -22.40 -4.49 -6.72
CA ASN A 211 -22.92 -4.39 -8.09
C ASN A 211 -24.38 -3.89 -8.06
N PRO A 212 -24.79 -3.08 -9.05
CA PRO A 212 -26.19 -2.66 -9.16
C PRO A 212 -27.17 -3.83 -9.25
N SER A 213 -26.72 -5.00 -9.73
CA SER A 213 -27.49 -6.25 -9.79
C SER A 213 -27.67 -6.95 -8.44
N ASP A 214 -26.86 -6.60 -7.45
CA ASP A 214 -26.79 -7.25 -6.14
C ASP A 214 -27.49 -6.40 -5.06
N ARG A 215 -28.20 -5.33 -5.48
CA ARG A 215 -29.03 -4.47 -4.63
C ARG A 215 -30.47 -4.98 -4.55
#